data_AF-A0A9X1R2B8-F1
#
_entry.id   AF-A0A9X1R2B8-F1
#
_cell.length_a   1.000
_cell.length_b   1.000
_cell.length_c   1.000
_cell.angle_alpha   90.00
_cell.angle_beta   90.00
_cell.angle_gamma   90.00
#
_symmetry.space_group_name_H-M   'P 1'
#
loop_
_entity.id
_entity.type
_entity.pdbx_description
1 polymer ?
#
loop_
_entity_poly.entity_id
_entity_poly.type
_entity_poly.pdbx_seq_one_letter_code
_entity_poly.pdbx_strand_id
1 'polypeptide(L)'
;MTNITFNELLNEHKHLLKDSTYVKVFDFYISGNTDPEKLQSLLFHEETDWIYDSSWDKSDRANGKNPMRQEYTDKMNKKRTSLGVSPLTENGYNPDETSKNFCIAIIKNSPKHSDL
;
A
#
# COMPACT_ATOMS: atom_id res chain seq x y z
N MET A 1 -11.53 8.31 -7.61
CA MET A 1 -11.17 8.20 -6.18
C MET A 1 -11.97 7.06 -5.60
N THR A 2 -11.30 6.07 -4.98
CA THR A 2 -11.96 4.98 -4.27
C THR A 2 -12.47 5.48 -2.92
N ASN A 3 -13.73 5.16 -2.60
CA ASN A 3 -14.41 5.57 -1.36
C ASN A 3 -14.32 4.49 -0.26
N ILE A 4 -13.28 3.65 -0.30
CA ILE A 4 -13.11 2.55 0.67
C ILE A 4 -12.86 3.17 2.06
N THR A 5 -13.47 2.58 3.08
CA THR A 5 -13.30 2.87 4.50
C THR A 5 -12.40 1.83 5.18
N PHE A 6 -11.94 2.09 6.42
CA PHE A 6 -11.23 1.07 7.21
C PHE A 6 -12.05 -0.20 7.42
N ASN A 7 -13.37 -0.07 7.65
CA ASN A 7 -14.24 -1.22 7.87
C ASN A 7 -14.38 -2.07 6.61
N GLU A 8 -14.58 -1.45 5.44
CA GLU A 8 -14.61 -2.17 4.17
C GLU A 8 -13.25 -2.81 3.87
N LEU A 9 -12.14 -2.11 4.13
CA LEU A 9 -10.80 -2.65 3.94
C LEU A 9 -10.56 -3.90 4.82
N LEU A 10 -10.88 -3.83 6.10
CA LEU A 10 -10.60 -4.87 7.09
C LEU A 10 -11.58 -6.04 7.05
N ASN A 11 -12.81 -5.84 6.57
CA ASN A 11 -13.83 -6.88 6.53
C ASN A 11 -14.03 -7.44 5.11
N GLU A 12 -14.28 -6.58 4.13
CA GLU A 12 -14.67 -6.99 2.77
C GLU A 12 -13.43 -7.23 1.88
N HIS A 13 -12.42 -6.39 2.02
CA HIS A 13 -11.18 -6.46 1.25
C HIS A 13 -10.01 -7.14 1.98
N LYS A 14 -10.27 -7.81 3.12
CA LYS A 14 -9.25 -8.54 3.89
C LYS A 14 -8.43 -9.50 3.03
N HIS A 15 -9.07 -10.14 2.05
CA HIS A 15 -8.45 -11.09 1.13
C HIS A 15 -7.32 -10.49 0.28
N LEU A 16 -7.26 -9.16 0.14
CA LEU A 16 -6.18 -8.44 -0.53
C LEU A 16 -4.93 -8.27 0.36
N LEU A 17 -5.07 -8.48 1.68
CA LEU A 17 -4.02 -8.30 2.66
C LEU A 17 -3.39 -9.65 3.03
N LYS A 18 -2.07 -9.67 3.20
CA LYS A 18 -1.42 -10.78 3.92
C LYS A 18 -1.86 -10.72 5.39
N ASP A 19 -1.92 -11.86 6.08
CA ASP A 19 -2.31 -11.90 7.50
C ASP A 19 -1.48 -10.95 8.38
N SER A 20 -0.16 -10.89 8.13
CA SER A 20 0.73 -9.97 8.86
C SER A 20 0.45 -8.50 8.56
N THR A 21 0.08 -8.16 7.32
CA THR A 21 -0.35 -6.81 6.94
C THR A 21 -1.68 -6.47 7.60
N TYR A 22 -2.64 -7.40 7.57
CA TYR A 22 -3.95 -7.23 8.21
C TYR A 22 -3.79 -6.89 9.69
N VAL A 23 -2.99 -7.65 10.45
CA VAL A 23 -2.76 -7.39 11.88
C VAL A 23 -2.21 -5.98 12.10
N LYS A 24 -1.19 -5.57 11.33
CA LYS A 24 -0.59 -4.24 11.48
C LYS A 24 -1.56 -3.10 11.12
N VAL A 25 -2.38 -3.28 10.09
CA VAL A 25 -3.40 -2.29 9.68
C VAL A 25 -4.54 -2.24 10.71
N PHE A 26 -4.92 -3.38 11.27
CA PHE A 26 -5.88 -3.45 12.36
C PHE A 26 -5.34 -2.71 13.60
N ASP A 27 -4.09 -2.96 14.01
CA ASP A 27 -3.44 -2.26 15.13
C ASP A 27 -3.33 -0.75 14.86
N PHE A 28 -2.98 -0.36 13.64
CA PHE A 28 -2.99 1.04 13.21
C PHE A 28 -4.37 1.67 13.45
N TYR A 29 -5.44 0.99 13.01
CA TYR A 29 -6.83 1.43 13.19
C TYR A 29 -7.30 1.42 14.65
N ILE A 30 -6.89 0.44 15.46
CA ILE A 30 -7.24 0.40 16.90
C ILE A 30 -6.52 1.51 17.68
N SER A 31 -5.27 1.80 17.36
CA SER A 31 -4.47 2.81 18.06
C SER A 31 -4.90 4.26 17.79
N GLY A 32 -5.83 4.51 16.86
CA GLY A 32 -6.23 5.86 16.46
C GLY A 32 -5.14 6.62 15.71
N ASN A 33 -4.19 5.90 15.10
CA ASN A 33 -3.12 6.54 14.34
C ASN A 33 -3.69 7.17 13.06
N THR A 34 -3.23 8.38 12.74
CA THR A 34 -3.68 9.15 11.56
C THR A 34 -2.53 9.51 10.62
N ASP A 35 -1.36 8.90 10.77
CA ASP A 35 -0.20 9.13 9.92
C ASP A 35 -0.36 8.39 8.57
N PRO A 36 -0.58 9.10 7.46
CA PRO A 36 -0.78 8.47 6.16
C PRO A 36 0.48 7.78 5.64
N GLU A 37 1.68 8.24 6.00
CA GLU A 37 2.94 7.62 5.54
C GLU A 37 3.17 6.30 6.24
N LYS A 38 2.87 6.24 7.54
CA LYS A 38 2.86 4.98 8.28
C LYS A 38 1.86 4.00 7.70
N LEU A 39 0.62 4.42 7.41
CA LEU A 39 -0.37 3.53 6.77
C LEU A 39 0.07 3.08 5.37
N GLN A 40 0.66 3.98 4.58
CA GLN A 40 1.19 3.68 3.26
C GLN A 40 2.28 2.61 3.32
N SER A 41 3.22 2.72 4.26
CA SER A 41 4.28 1.70 4.44
C SER A 41 3.72 0.32 4.84
N LEU A 42 2.56 0.28 5.51
CA LEU A 42 1.90 -0.99 5.87
C LEU A 42 1.18 -1.62 4.67
N LEU A 43 0.40 -0.82 3.95
CA LEU A 43 -0.45 -1.28 2.85
C LEU A 43 0.33 -1.48 1.55
N PHE A 44 1.31 -0.64 1.28
CA PHE A 44 2.09 -0.57 0.04
C PHE A 44 3.58 -0.72 0.32
N HIS A 45 3.94 -1.67 1.18
CA HIS A 45 5.34 -1.92 1.59
C HIS A 45 6.29 -2.16 0.40
N GLU A 46 5.77 -2.64 -0.74
CA GLU A 46 6.54 -2.76 -1.98
C GLU A 46 7.15 -1.44 -2.48
N GLU A 47 6.57 -0.30 -2.09
CA GLU A 47 7.08 1.04 -2.43
C GLU A 47 8.27 1.47 -1.58
N THR A 48 8.61 0.72 -0.52
CA THR A 48 9.69 1.07 0.42
C THR A 48 10.64 -0.09 0.70
N ASP A 49 10.29 -1.32 0.34
CA ASP A 49 11.16 -2.49 0.51
C ASP A 49 12.51 -2.35 -0.24
N TRP A 50 12.57 -1.52 -1.29
CA TRP A 50 13.81 -1.21 -2.03
C TRP A 50 14.79 -0.29 -1.28
N ILE A 51 14.41 0.25 -0.11
CA ILE A 51 15.32 1.07 0.73
C ILE A 51 16.58 0.25 1.15
N TYR A 52 16.54 -1.08 0.99
CA TYR A 52 17.67 -2.00 1.16
C TYR A 52 18.23 -2.58 -0.14
N ASP A 53 17.98 -1.94 -1.28
CA ASP A 53 18.53 -2.35 -2.56
C ASP A 53 20.05 -2.43 -2.51
N SER A 54 20.58 -3.50 -3.09
CA SER A 54 21.99 -3.53 -3.44
C SER A 54 22.28 -2.50 -4.53
N SER A 55 23.55 -2.15 -4.72
CA SER A 55 23.97 -1.32 -5.86
C SER A 55 23.55 -1.93 -7.21
N TRP A 56 23.42 -3.26 -7.27
CA TRP A 56 22.96 -3.99 -8.45
C TRP A 56 21.47 -3.78 -8.71
N ASP A 57 20.61 -3.93 -7.69
CA ASP A 57 19.16 -3.73 -7.83
C ASP A 57 18.85 -2.30 -8.29
N LYS A 58 19.55 -1.31 -7.73
CA LYS A 58 19.44 0.10 -8.16
C LYS A 58 19.86 0.30 -9.62
N SER A 59 20.94 -0.36 -10.05
CA SER A 59 21.42 -0.31 -11.43
C SER A 59 20.42 -0.95 -12.40
N ASP A 60 19.83 -2.09 -12.04
CA ASP A 60 18.82 -2.75 -12.85
C ASP A 60 17.59 -1.86 -13.05
N ARG A 61 17.07 -1.21 -11.99
CA ARG A 61 15.96 -0.25 -12.10
C ARG A 61 16.28 0.93 -13.01
N ALA A 62 17.51 1.46 -12.93
CA ALA A 62 17.98 2.54 -13.79
C ALA A 62 18.02 2.13 -15.28
N ASN A 63 18.20 0.83 -15.54
CA ASN A 63 18.10 0.24 -16.87
C ASN A 63 16.69 -0.24 -17.24
N GLY A 64 15.66 0.18 -16.49
CA GLY A 64 14.27 -0.17 -16.76
C GLY A 64 13.86 -1.58 -16.31
N LYS A 65 14.72 -2.30 -15.57
CA LYS A 65 14.42 -3.65 -15.08
C LYS A 65 13.94 -3.60 -13.64
N ASN A 66 12.83 -4.26 -13.33
CA ASN A 66 12.39 -4.42 -11.96
C ASN A 66 13.13 -5.61 -11.30
N PRO A 67 13.93 -5.39 -10.24
CA PRO A 67 14.61 -6.47 -9.52
C PRO A 67 13.66 -7.30 -8.64
N MET A 68 12.41 -6.84 -8.44
CA MET A 68 11.40 -7.64 -7.75
C MET A 68 10.97 -8.83 -8.61
N ARG A 69 10.70 -9.96 -7.95
CA ARG A 69 10.15 -11.14 -8.62
C ARG A 69 8.81 -10.80 -9.29
N GLN A 70 8.63 -11.23 -10.54
CA GLN A 70 7.40 -10.96 -11.31
C GLN A 70 6.12 -11.37 -10.57
N GLU A 71 6.09 -12.58 -9.99
CA GLU A 71 4.94 -13.07 -9.23
C GLU A 71 4.57 -12.14 -8.07
N TYR A 72 5.58 -11.57 -7.40
CA TYR A 72 5.37 -10.63 -6.30
C TYR A 72 4.81 -9.30 -6.81
N THR A 73 5.38 -8.74 -7.88
CA THR A 73 4.87 -7.52 -8.51
C THR A 73 3.45 -7.70 -9.05
N ASP A 74 3.14 -8.84 -9.66
CA ASP A 74 1.78 -9.16 -10.14
C ASP A 74 0.77 -9.20 -8.99
N LYS A 75 1.16 -9.83 -7.87
CA LYS A 75 0.33 -9.87 -6.66
C LYS A 75 0.08 -8.46 -6.11
N MET A 76 1.13 -7.63 -6.06
CA MET A 76 1.00 -6.25 -5.58
C MET A 76 0.17 -5.40 -6.54
N ASN A 77 0.35 -5.51 -7.85
CA ASN A 77 -0.44 -4.78 -8.84
C ASN A 77 -1.92 -5.18 -8.82
N LYS A 78 -2.24 -6.46 -8.60
CA LYS A 78 -3.63 -6.91 -8.37
C LYS A 78 -4.24 -6.27 -7.11
N LYS A 79 -3.48 -6.19 -6.01
CA LYS A 79 -3.89 -5.49 -4.79
C LYS A 79 -4.13 -4.01 -5.07
N ARG A 80 -3.16 -3.31 -5.68
CA ARG A 80 -3.23 -1.88 -6.01
C ARG A 80 -4.45 -1.56 -6.87
N THR A 81 -4.63 -2.26 -7.98
CA THR A 81 -5.77 -2.05 -8.89
C THR A 81 -7.11 -2.33 -8.22
N SER A 82 -7.20 -3.38 -7.40
CA SER A 82 -8.42 -3.69 -6.62
C SER A 82 -8.78 -2.58 -5.61
N LEU A 83 -7.78 -1.83 -5.13
CA LEU A 83 -7.96 -0.69 -4.22
C LEU A 83 -8.10 0.66 -4.96
N GLY A 84 -8.11 0.65 -6.30
CA GLY A 84 -8.15 1.87 -7.12
C GLY A 84 -6.85 2.67 -7.12
N VAL A 85 -5.72 2.02 -6.83
CA VAL A 85 -4.36 2.56 -6.84
C VAL A 85 -3.65 2.14 -8.13
N SER A 86 -2.89 3.05 -8.73
CA SER A 86 -2.14 2.79 -9.95
C SER A 86 -1.14 1.64 -9.77
N PRO A 87 -1.00 0.71 -10.73
CA PRO A 87 0.01 -0.35 -10.65
C PRO A 87 1.43 0.25 -10.67
N LEU A 88 2.41 -0.52 -10.21
CA LEU A 88 3.82 -0.14 -10.30
C LEU A 88 4.25 0.01 -11.77
N THR A 89 5.22 0.88 -12.02
CA THR A 89 5.89 1.00 -13.32
C THR A 89 6.66 -0.27 -13.66
N GLU A 90 7.10 -0.39 -14.93
CA GLU A 90 7.88 -1.55 -15.39
C GLU A 90 9.16 -1.79 -14.60
N ASN A 91 9.77 -0.73 -14.06
CA ASN A 91 10.95 -0.81 -13.18
C ASN A 91 10.63 -0.87 -11.68
N GLY A 92 9.34 -1.05 -11.33
CA GLY A 92 8.91 -1.33 -9.96
C GLY A 92 8.72 -0.10 -9.07
N TYR A 93 8.65 1.11 -9.64
CA TYR A 93 8.35 2.32 -8.88
C TYR A 93 6.86 2.59 -8.76
N ASN A 94 6.48 3.31 -7.71
CA ASN A 94 5.16 3.93 -7.63
C ASN A 94 5.08 5.07 -8.67
N PRO A 95 4.13 5.03 -9.63
CA PRO A 95 4.08 6.01 -10.71
C PRO A 95 3.56 7.39 -10.29
N ASP A 96 2.79 7.46 -9.20
CA ASP A 96 2.04 8.65 -8.81
C ASP A 96 1.67 8.66 -7.31
N GLU A 97 0.83 9.60 -6.89
CA GLU A 97 0.41 9.75 -5.49
C GLU A 97 -0.83 8.92 -5.13
N THR A 98 -1.32 8.02 -5.98
CA THR A 98 -2.60 7.32 -5.75
C THR A 98 -2.59 6.46 -4.49
N SER A 99 -1.47 5.82 -4.14
CA SER A 99 -1.32 5.04 -2.91
C SER A 99 -1.38 5.90 -1.65
N LYS A 100 -0.72 7.07 -1.66
CA LYS A 100 -0.78 8.06 -0.58
C LYS A 100 -2.18 8.64 -0.43
N ASN A 101 -2.80 9.03 -1.55
CA ASN A 101 -4.16 9.58 -1.58
C ASN A 101 -5.20 8.57 -1.08
N PHE A 102 -5.04 7.28 -1.41
CA PHE A 102 -5.85 6.20 -0.87
C PHE A 102 -5.75 6.12 0.67
N CYS A 103 -4.54 6.18 1.23
CA CYS A 103 -4.33 6.16 2.67
C CYS A 103 -4.99 7.37 3.35
N ILE A 104 -4.82 8.57 2.79
CA ILE A 104 -5.46 9.80 3.29
C ILE A 104 -6.99 9.66 3.28
N ALA A 105 -7.56 9.13 2.19
CA ALA A 105 -9.01 8.97 2.06
C ALA A 105 -9.58 7.99 3.09
N ILE A 106 -8.95 6.82 3.28
CA ILE A 106 -9.37 5.84 4.29
C ILE A 106 -9.30 6.43 5.70
N ILE A 107 -8.24 7.17 6.02
CA ILE A 107 -8.09 7.81 7.34
C ILE A 107 -9.21 8.85 7.54
N LYS A 108 -9.48 9.70 6.55
CA LYS A 108 -10.55 10.71 6.62
C LYS A 108 -11.95 10.12 6.72
N ASN A 109 -12.18 8.97 6.10
CA ASN A 109 -13.47 8.27 6.12
C ASN A 109 -13.65 7.38 7.35
N SER A 110 -12.65 7.31 8.25
CA SER A 110 -12.71 6.54 9.49
C SER A 110 -13.62 7.24 10.50
N PRO A 111 -14.84 6.74 10.78
CA PRO A 111 -15.77 7.38 11.70
C PRO A 111 -15.40 7.16 13.17
N LYS A 112 -14.31 6.43 13.44
CA LYS A 112 -13.84 6.14 14.81
C LYS A 112 -13.48 7.40 15.61
N HIS A 113 -13.58 8.58 14.98
CA HIS A 113 -13.46 9.91 15.56
C HIS A 113 -14.51 10.92 15.01
N SER A 114 -15.70 10.50 14.55
CA SER A 114 -16.77 11.47 14.24
C SER A 114 -17.31 12.15 15.49
N ASP A 115 -17.15 11.52 16.66
CA ASP A 115 -17.78 11.90 17.93
C ASP A 115 -16.84 11.73 19.15
N LEU A 116 -15.55 12.05 19.02
CA LEU A 116 -14.64 12.32 20.15
C LEU A 116 -14.30 13.81 20.21
#